data_AF-A0AAN1M224-F1
#
_entry.id   AF-A0AAN1M224-F1
#
_cell.length_a   1.000
_cell.length_b   1.000
_cell.length_c   1.000
_cell.angle_alpha   90.00
_cell.angle_beta   90.00
_cell.angle_gamma   90.00
#
_symmetry.space_group_name_H-M   'P 1'
#
loop_
_entity.id
_entity.type
_entity.pdbx_description
1 polymer ?
#
loop_
_entity_poly.entity_id
_entity_poly.type
_entity_poly.pdbx_seq_one_letter_code
_entity_poly.pdbx_strand_id
1 'polypeptide(L)'
;MPPCRTTTVNPQPANIQDSAGCSLRLLPRRSDDEILSLTGAMQNNKPTLAGMMTLGDYPQRIYPNLCITAIAVNGTVLQPDDGGERFIDNKRYEGTIAEMLEGALGFVARNGKTRVVIRDGKRTDIPEYPETAVRK
;
A
#
# COMPACT_ATOMS: atom_id res chain seq x y z
N MET A 1 -2.50 -58.39 -13.22
CA MET A 1 -3.16 -57.92 -14.46
C MET A 1 -4.58 -58.45 -14.47
N PRO A 2 -5.63 -57.73 -14.93
CA PRO A 2 -5.76 -56.37 -15.49
C PRO A 2 -6.94 -55.55 -14.84
N PRO A 3 -7.53 -54.48 -15.44
CA PRO A 3 -6.95 -53.16 -15.76
C PRO A 3 -7.72 -51.92 -15.19
N CYS A 4 -7.12 -50.75 -15.42
CA CYS A 4 -7.46 -49.34 -15.14
C CYS A 4 -8.94 -48.87 -15.12
N ARG A 5 -9.21 -47.83 -14.31
CA ARG A 5 -10.06 -46.68 -14.70
C ARG A 5 -9.66 -45.40 -13.94
N THR A 6 -8.86 -44.57 -14.61
CA THR A 6 -8.64 -43.16 -14.27
C THR A 6 -9.96 -42.42 -14.46
N THR A 7 -10.56 -41.90 -13.38
CA THR A 7 -11.73 -41.02 -13.52
C THR A 7 -11.23 -39.59 -13.63
N THR A 8 -11.19 -39.09 -14.86
CA THR A 8 -11.03 -37.68 -15.18
C THR A 8 -12.24 -36.92 -14.64
N VAL A 9 -12.05 -36.14 -13.56
CA VAL A 9 -13.03 -35.13 -13.17
C VAL A 9 -12.83 -33.93 -14.12
N ASN A 10 -13.58 -33.96 -15.23
CA ASN A 10 -13.77 -32.78 -16.06
C ASN A 10 -14.57 -31.74 -15.26
N PRO A 11 -14.08 -30.50 -15.07
CA PRO A 11 -14.92 -29.44 -14.53
C PRO A 11 -15.91 -28.99 -15.62
N GLN A 12 -17.20 -29.23 -15.39
CA GLN A 12 -18.25 -28.62 -16.19
C GLN A 12 -18.19 -27.10 -16.03
N PRO A 13 -18.35 -26.30 -17.11
CA PRO A 13 -18.39 -24.85 -16.99
C PRO A 13 -19.71 -24.43 -16.33
N ALA A 14 -19.61 -23.87 -15.11
CA ALA A 14 -20.72 -23.19 -14.47
C ALA A 14 -21.12 -21.99 -15.34
N ASN A 15 -22.28 -22.14 -15.96
CA ASN A 15 -22.95 -21.12 -16.76
C ASN A 15 -23.62 -20.15 -15.78
N ILE A 16 -23.01 -18.98 -15.56
CA ILE A 16 -23.60 -17.87 -14.82
C ILE A 16 -23.62 -16.69 -15.79
N GLN A 17 -24.81 -16.43 -16.33
CA GLN A 17 -25.12 -15.25 -17.11
C GLN A 17 -25.34 -14.09 -16.14
N ASP A 18 -24.34 -13.24 -15.96
CA ASP A 18 -24.52 -11.91 -15.38
C ASP A 18 -24.11 -10.86 -16.42
N SER A 19 -25.12 -10.10 -16.84
CA SER A 19 -25.06 -9.03 -17.83
C SER A 19 -24.62 -7.69 -17.22
N ALA A 20 -23.82 -6.95 -18.00
CA ALA A 20 -23.53 -5.52 -17.93
C ALA A 20 -22.50 -5.03 -16.87
N GLY A 21 -21.23 -5.01 -17.30
CA GLY A 21 -20.14 -4.29 -16.62
C GLY A 21 -18.77 -4.71 -17.16
N CYS A 22 -18.41 -4.31 -18.38
CA CYS A 22 -17.08 -4.58 -18.93
C CYS A 22 -15.99 -3.86 -18.12
N SER A 23 -15.16 -4.62 -17.40
CA SER A 23 -13.73 -4.35 -17.38
C SER A 23 -13.00 -5.68 -17.22
N LEU A 24 -12.44 -6.11 -18.34
CA LEU A 24 -11.73 -7.34 -18.61
C LEU A 24 -10.61 -7.59 -17.59
N ARG A 25 -10.87 -8.36 -16.51
CA ARG A 25 -9.80 -8.87 -15.63
C ARG A 25 -9.03 -9.97 -16.37
N LEU A 26 -8.10 -9.57 -17.24
CA LEU A 26 -7.21 -10.45 -18.01
C LEU A 26 -6.16 -11.14 -17.14
N LEU A 27 -5.73 -10.49 -16.06
CA LEU A 27 -4.60 -10.91 -15.23
C LEU A 27 -4.76 -12.30 -14.60
N PRO A 28 -5.91 -12.70 -14.04
CA PRO A 28 -6.07 -14.02 -13.41
C PRO A 28 -5.99 -15.22 -14.37
N ARG A 29 -6.01 -14.97 -15.69
CA ARG A 29 -5.89 -16.03 -16.71
C ARG A 29 -4.47 -16.23 -17.21
N ARG A 30 -3.53 -15.43 -16.75
CA ARG A 30 -2.12 -15.46 -17.16
C ARG A 30 -1.29 -16.20 -16.14
N SER A 31 -0.10 -16.64 -16.55
CA SER A 31 0.89 -17.18 -15.60
C SER A 31 1.47 -16.06 -14.75
N ASP A 32 1.96 -16.40 -13.56
CA ASP A 32 2.56 -15.44 -12.63
C ASP A 32 3.73 -14.68 -13.27
N ASP A 33 4.56 -15.34 -14.07
CA ASP A 33 5.68 -14.72 -14.79
C ASP A 33 5.21 -13.64 -15.78
N GLU A 34 4.09 -13.88 -16.46
CA GLU A 34 3.51 -12.91 -17.40
C GLU A 34 2.91 -11.73 -16.63
N ILE A 35 2.29 -11.97 -15.47
CA ILE A 35 1.77 -10.92 -14.59
C ILE A 35 2.92 -10.05 -14.05
N LEU A 36 4.01 -10.65 -13.55
CA LEU A 36 5.18 -9.94 -13.03
C LEU A 36 5.87 -9.11 -14.13
N SER A 37 5.92 -9.64 -15.34
CA SER A 37 6.49 -8.92 -16.49
C SER A 37 5.60 -7.74 -16.92
N LEU A 38 4.28 -7.95 -16.99
CA LEU A 38 3.32 -6.90 -17.39
C LEU A 38 3.18 -5.78 -16.36
N THR A 39 3.25 -6.11 -15.08
CA THR A 39 3.26 -5.13 -13.98
C THR A 39 4.58 -4.38 -13.86
N GLY A 40 5.62 -4.80 -14.60
CA GLY A 40 6.95 -4.22 -14.54
C GLY A 40 7.73 -4.59 -13.27
N ALA A 41 7.21 -5.52 -12.46
CA ALA A 41 7.90 -6.05 -11.30
C ALA A 41 9.12 -6.91 -11.71
N MET A 42 9.09 -7.49 -12.92
CA MET A 42 10.18 -8.29 -13.48
C MET A 42 10.53 -7.82 -14.89
N GLN A 43 11.83 -7.73 -15.20
CA GLN A 43 12.35 -7.50 -16.55
C GLN A 43 13.49 -8.47 -16.83
N ASN A 44 13.47 -9.13 -18.00
CA ASN A 44 14.49 -10.11 -18.40
C ASN A 44 14.75 -11.18 -17.34
N ASN A 45 13.68 -11.68 -16.70
CA ASN A 45 13.74 -12.65 -15.61
C ASN A 45 14.52 -12.17 -14.36
N LYS A 46 14.66 -10.85 -14.17
CA LYS A 46 15.25 -10.22 -12.99
C LYS A 46 14.25 -9.28 -12.35
N PRO A 47 14.12 -9.27 -11.01
CA PRO A 47 13.23 -8.34 -10.35
C PRO A 47 13.72 -6.91 -10.54
N THR A 48 12.80 -6.00 -10.84
CA THR A 48 13.09 -4.57 -10.89
C THR A 48 13.15 -4.00 -9.49
N LEU A 49 13.73 -2.81 -9.32
CA LEU A 49 13.70 -2.10 -8.05
C LEU A 49 12.25 -1.89 -7.57
N ALA A 50 11.33 -1.55 -8.48
CA ALA A 50 9.93 -1.38 -8.15
C ALA A 50 9.31 -2.70 -7.66
N GLY A 51 9.56 -3.82 -8.34
CA GLY A 51 9.09 -5.15 -7.91
C GLY A 51 9.63 -5.56 -6.54
N MET A 52 10.92 -5.30 -6.29
CA MET A 52 11.53 -5.56 -4.98
C MET A 52 10.90 -4.72 -3.86
N MET A 53 10.62 -3.44 -4.15
CA MET A 53 10.05 -2.50 -3.18
C MET A 53 8.55 -2.70 -2.93
N THR A 54 7.82 -3.36 -3.84
CA THR A 54 6.36 -3.58 -3.70
C THR A 54 6.00 -5.00 -3.27
N LEU A 55 6.74 -6.01 -3.73
CA LEU A 55 6.42 -7.42 -3.50
C LEU A 55 7.44 -8.13 -2.59
N GLY A 56 8.55 -7.49 -2.25
CA GLY A 56 9.56 -8.07 -1.36
C GLY A 56 9.17 -7.95 0.11
N ASP A 57 9.40 -9.01 0.89
CA ASP A 57 9.10 -9.03 2.33
C ASP A 57 9.87 -7.96 3.13
N TYR A 58 11.11 -7.67 2.71
CA TYR A 58 11.95 -6.69 3.41
C TYR A 58 13.00 -6.07 2.47
N PRO A 59 12.62 -5.07 1.63
CA PRO A 59 13.52 -4.49 0.64
C PRO A 59 14.69 -3.72 1.26
N GLN A 60 14.54 -3.23 2.50
CA GLN A 60 15.57 -2.45 3.20
C GLN A 60 16.83 -3.25 3.56
N ARG A 61 16.77 -4.59 3.53
CA ARG A 61 17.97 -5.43 3.67
C ARG A 61 19.00 -5.17 2.56
N ILE A 62 18.52 -4.87 1.35
CA ILE A 62 19.36 -4.59 0.17
C ILE A 62 19.48 -3.08 -0.03
N TYR A 63 18.43 -2.32 0.26
CA TYR A 63 18.37 -0.87 0.08
C TYR A 63 18.01 -0.16 1.39
N PRO A 64 18.94 -0.05 2.36
CA PRO A 64 18.65 0.50 3.69
C PRO A 64 18.27 1.99 3.68
N ASN A 65 18.53 2.69 2.58
CA ASN A 65 18.21 4.11 2.42
C ASN A 65 16.85 4.34 1.73
N LEU A 66 16.18 3.30 1.22
CA LEU A 66 14.85 3.40 0.61
C LEU A 66 13.76 3.18 1.67
N CYS A 67 13.66 4.14 2.57
CA CYS A 67 12.68 4.18 3.66
C CYS A 67 12.03 5.56 3.75
N ILE A 68 10.86 5.64 4.39
CA ILE A 68 10.22 6.93 4.70
C ILE A 68 10.55 7.31 6.14
N THR A 69 11.05 8.53 6.35
CA THR A 69 11.23 9.10 7.68
C THR A 69 10.28 10.29 7.84
N ALA A 70 9.34 10.18 8.77
CA ALA A 70 8.37 11.21 9.09
C ALA A 70 8.73 11.88 10.43
N ILE A 71 8.77 13.21 10.43
CA ILE A 71 9.20 14.00 11.58
C ILE A 71 8.17 15.12 11.80
N ALA A 72 7.65 15.22 13.03
CA ALA A 72 6.78 16.30 13.47
C ALA A 72 7.59 17.28 14.31
N VAL A 73 7.48 18.57 13.99
CA VAL A 73 8.27 19.66 14.61
C VAL A 73 7.34 20.67 15.25
N ASN A 74 7.73 21.18 16.42
CA ASN A 74 7.00 22.25 17.09
C ASN A 74 7.48 23.60 16.54
N GLY A 75 6.64 24.24 15.72
CA GLY A 75 6.94 25.53 15.10
C GLY A 75 7.44 25.42 13.65
N THR A 76 7.85 26.56 13.09
CA THR A 76 8.29 26.69 11.69
C THR A 76 9.79 26.50 11.49
N VAL A 77 10.56 26.34 12.57
CA VAL A 77 12.03 26.23 12.53
C VAL A 77 12.45 25.00 13.31
N LEU A 78 13.48 24.30 12.81
CA LEU A 78 14.09 23.15 13.47
C LEU A 78 15.00 23.59 14.64
N GLN A 79 14.44 24.33 15.59
CA GLN A 79 15.16 24.74 16.81
C GLN A 79 14.80 23.79 17.96
N PRO A 80 15.79 23.47 18.83
CA PRO A 80 15.48 22.82 20.10
C PRO A 80 14.53 23.72 20.89
N ASP A 81 13.52 23.13 21.53
CA ASP A 81 12.75 23.85 22.53
C ASP A 81 13.60 24.11 23.80
N ASP A 82 13.07 24.92 24.72
CA ASP A 82 13.74 25.25 25.98
C ASP A 82 13.98 24.02 26.89
N GLY A 83 13.40 22.86 26.56
CA GLY A 83 13.57 21.57 27.24
C GLY A 83 14.59 20.62 26.58
N GLY A 84 15.12 20.96 25.41
CA GLY A 84 16.09 20.15 24.67
C GLY A 84 15.49 19.13 23.69
N GLU A 85 14.17 19.08 23.56
CA GLU A 85 13.47 18.23 22.59
C GLU A 85 13.36 18.94 21.23
N ARG A 86 13.77 18.27 20.15
CA ARG A 86 13.81 18.84 18.79
C ARG A 86 12.63 18.44 17.91
N PHE A 87 11.95 17.34 18.27
CA PHE A 87 10.91 16.70 17.46
C PHE A 87 9.79 16.24 18.38
N ILE A 88 8.54 16.52 18.01
CA ILE A 88 7.34 16.03 18.71
C ILE A 88 7.21 14.52 18.52
N ASP A 89 7.44 14.07 17.28
CA ASP A 89 7.36 12.67 16.87
C ASP A 89 8.38 12.46 15.75
N ASN A 90 9.09 11.33 15.80
CA ASN A 90 10.06 10.94 14.77
C ASN A 90 9.93 9.44 14.54
N LYS A 91 9.52 9.08 13.32
CA LYS A 91 9.28 7.69 12.96
C LYS A 91 9.83 7.35 11.59
N ARG A 92 10.57 6.25 11.55
CA ARG A 92 11.07 5.62 10.34
C ARG A 92 10.18 4.43 9.97
N TYR A 93 9.74 4.38 8.72
CA TYR A 93 8.90 3.33 8.16
C TYR A 93 9.70 2.53 7.15
N GLU A 94 9.65 1.20 7.32
CA GLU A 94 10.33 0.20 6.51
C GLU A 94 9.32 -0.87 6.08
N GLY A 95 9.70 -1.72 5.12
CA GLY A 95 8.80 -2.66 4.45
C GLY A 95 8.51 -2.26 3.02
N THR A 96 7.40 -2.76 2.50
CA THR A 96 6.94 -2.47 1.13
C THR A 96 6.50 -1.01 0.99
N ILE A 97 6.45 -0.51 -0.25
CA ILE A 97 5.93 0.83 -0.54
C ILE A 97 4.51 1.03 0.02
N ALA A 98 3.67 -0.01 -0.01
CA ALA A 98 2.31 0.06 0.52
C ALA A 98 2.30 0.26 2.04
N GLU A 99 3.08 -0.52 2.78
CA GLU A 99 3.20 -0.42 4.24
C GLU A 99 3.82 0.91 4.67
N MET A 100 4.87 1.35 3.97
CA MET A 100 5.49 2.65 4.25
C MET A 100 4.52 3.81 4.00
N LEU A 101 3.73 3.75 2.93
CA LEU A 101 2.71 4.75 2.63
C LEU A 101 1.61 4.77 3.69
N GLU A 102 1.10 3.62 4.08
CA GLU A 102 0.07 3.51 5.12
C GLU A 102 0.57 4.03 6.48
N GLY A 103 1.82 3.69 6.83
CA GLY A 103 2.49 4.22 8.01
C GLY A 103 2.63 5.74 7.97
N ALA A 104 3.03 6.30 6.84
CA ALA A 104 3.17 7.75 6.64
C ALA A 104 1.82 8.48 6.70
N LEU A 105 0.77 7.93 6.07
CA LEU A 105 -0.59 8.48 6.16
C LEU A 105 -1.08 8.48 7.61
N GLY A 106 -0.86 7.38 8.34
CA GLY A 106 -1.18 7.29 9.77
C GLY A 106 -0.39 8.28 10.62
N PHE A 107 0.86 8.61 10.24
CA PHE A 107 1.63 9.65 10.91
C PHE A 107 1.01 11.03 10.75
N VAL A 108 0.60 11.38 9.53
CA VAL A 108 -0.04 12.67 9.24
C VAL A 108 -1.40 12.76 9.93
N ALA A 109 -2.18 11.68 9.94
CA ALA A 109 -3.47 11.66 10.63
C ALA A 109 -3.34 11.82 12.15
N ARG A 110 -2.30 11.24 12.77
CA ARG A 110 -2.04 11.36 14.21
C ARG A 110 -1.53 12.75 14.61
N ASN A 111 -0.64 13.33 13.80
CA ASN A 111 0.01 14.60 14.11
C ASN A 111 -0.73 15.83 13.54
N GLY A 112 -1.65 15.63 12.61
CA GLY A 112 -2.49 16.69 12.04
C GLY A 112 -3.60 17.11 12.99
N LYS A 113 -3.97 18.40 12.97
CA LYS A 113 -5.08 18.88 13.78
C LYS A 113 -6.40 18.40 13.18
N THR A 114 -7.35 18.04 14.03
CA THR A 114 -8.72 17.73 13.60
C THR A 114 -9.66 18.76 14.21
N ARG A 115 -10.42 19.47 13.36
CA ARG A 115 -11.42 20.42 13.84
C ARG A 115 -12.79 19.74 13.90
N VAL A 116 -13.52 19.99 14.97
CA VAL A 116 -14.89 19.51 15.14
C VAL A 116 -15.85 20.58 14.65
N VAL A 117 -16.72 20.25 13.70
CA VAL A 117 -17.81 21.13 13.24
C VAL A 117 -19.13 20.49 13.61
N ILE A 118 -19.97 21.21 14.34
CA ILE A 118 -21.32 20.78 14.69
C ILE A 118 -22.29 21.55 13.82
N ARG A 119 -23.06 20.86 12.96
CA ARG A 119 -24.17 21.42 12.18
C ARG A 119 -25.41 20.55 12.37
N ASP A 120 -26.55 21.17 12.63
CA ASP A 120 -27.85 20.51 12.76
C ASP A 120 -27.86 19.32 13.76
N GLY A 121 -27.17 19.48 14.88
CA GLY A 121 -27.03 18.43 15.90
C GLY A 121 -26.11 17.26 15.52
N LYS A 122 -25.51 17.27 14.32
CA LYS A 122 -24.52 16.28 13.89
C LYS A 122 -23.11 16.84 14.08
N ARG A 123 -22.29 16.09 14.82
CA ARG A 123 -20.87 16.33 14.96
C ARG A 123 -20.13 15.71 13.78
N THR A 124 -19.30 16.50 13.11
CA THR A 124 -18.42 16.04 12.04
C THR A 124 -17.00 16.51 12.33
N ASP A 125 -16.09 15.55 12.45
CA ASP A 125 -14.67 15.82 12.66
C ASP A 125 -14.00 15.94 11.29
N ILE A 126 -13.42 17.10 11.01
CA ILE A 126 -12.78 17.44 9.73
C ILE A 126 -11.27 17.56 9.98
N PRO A 127 -10.44 16.67 9.39
CA PRO A 127 -8.99 16.78 9.52
C PRO A 127 -8.48 18.02 8.79
N GLU A 128 -7.42 18.64 9.32
CA GLU A 128 -6.75 19.81 8.73
C GLU A 128 -6.23 19.50 7.32
N TYR A 129 -5.74 18.27 7.12
CA TYR A 129 -5.37 17.74 5.82
C TYR A 129 -6.30 16.58 5.46
N PRO A 130 -7.15 16.71 4.42
CA PRO A 130 -7.99 15.60 4.00
C PRO A 130 -7.13 14.46 3.46
N GLU A 131 -7.51 13.22 3.73
CA GLU A 131 -6.75 12.02 3.31
C GLU A 131 -6.47 11.99 1.80
N THR A 132 -7.42 12.50 1.00
CA THR A 132 -7.24 12.63 -0.46
C THR A 132 -6.08 13.56 -0.82
N ALA A 133 -5.84 14.63 -0.07
CA ALA A 133 -4.73 15.55 -0.34
C ALA A 133 -3.38 14.92 0.05
N VAL A 134 -3.34 14.10 1.09
CA VAL A 134 -2.10 13.43 1.53
C VAL A 134 -1.72 12.26 0.61
N ARG A 135 -2.71 11.63 -0.03
CA ARG A 135 -2.51 10.45 -0.90
C ARG A 135 -2.21 10.78 -2.38
N LYS A 136 -2.40 12.03 -2.81
CA LYS A 136 -2.40 12.45 -4.23
C LYS A 136 -1.02 12.54 -4.86
#